data_AF-A0A177LQC0-F1
#
_entry.id   AF-A0A177LQC0-F1
#
_cell.length_a   1.000
_cell.length_b   1.000
_cell.length_c   1.000
_cell.angle_alpha   90.00
_cell.angle_beta   90.00
_cell.angle_gamma   90.00
#
_symmetry.space_group_name_H-M   'P 1'
#
loop_
_entity.id
_entity.type
_entity.pdbx_description
1 polymer ?
#
loop_
_entity_poly.entity_id
_entity_poly.type
_entity_poly.pdbx_seq_one_letter_code
_entity_poly.pdbx_strand_id
1 'polypeptide(L)'
;MREKNLTGTGGFQNNPQNINRSGANRKSFSIINEALKKKGIQPLKKNELIETYTLIFNATEAELKRIATDKKTPFALRLIITELNDKNTRSKALADFRNYMFGEAPQEVTHKIKARVLTPEEMKEHLKHLEENY
;
A
#
# COMPACT_ATOMS: atom_id res chain seq x y z
N MET A 1 32.48 -36.76 5.71
CA MET A 1 31.39 -37.46 6.42
C MET A 1 30.07 -36.81 6.00
N ARG A 2 29.24 -37.49 5.19
CA ARG A 2 27.92 -36.98 4.79
C ARG A 2 26.95 -37.21 5.94
N GLU A 3 26.30 -36.16 6.41
CA GLU A 3 25.39 -36.20 7.55
C GLU A 3 24.26 -37.20 7.28
N LYS A 4 24.15 -38.22 8.14
CA LYS A 4 23.14 -39.29 8.12
C LYS A 4 21.69 -38.79 8.26
N ASN A 5 21.47 -37.48 8.25
CA ASN A 5 20.19 -36.85 8.54
C ASN A 5 19.29 -36.72 7.30
N LEU A 6 19.82 -36.98 6.10
CA LEU A 6 19.09 -36.86 4.83
C LEU A 6 18.53 -38.19 4.29
N THR A 7 18.87 -39.33 4.89
CA THR A 7 18.57 -40.67 4.32
C THR A 7 17.27 -41.31 4.82
N GLY A 8 16.47 -40.61 5.62
CA GLY A 8 15.13 -41.06 6.03
C GLY A 8 15.07 -42.32 6.92
N THR A 9 16.21 -42.93 7.25
CA THR A 9 16.31 -44.20 7.99
C THR A 9 16.27 -44.05 9.52
N GLY A 10 16.36 -42.83 10.04
CA GLY A 10 16.13 -42.51 11.44
C GLY A 10 14.97 -41.53 11.53
N GLY A 11 13.73 -42.05 11.45
CA GLY A 11 12.52 -41.24 11.39
C GLY A 11 12.48 -40.11 12.42
N PHE A 12 11.82 -39.00 12.09
CA PHE A 12 11.73 -37.79 12.92
C PHE A 12 11.39 -38.06 14.39
N GLN A 13 10.68 -39.15 14.69
CA GLN A 13 10.39 -39.64 16.04
C GLN A 13 11.63 -39.86 16.91
N ASN A 14 12.76 -40.30 16.34
CA ASN A 14 13.98 -40.64 17.06
C ASN A 14 14.97 -39.47 17.19
N ASN A 15 14.71 -38.33 16.53
CA ASN A 15 15.53 -37.12 16.61
C ASN A 15 14.68 -35.87 16.93
N PRO A 16 14.05 -35.82 18.13
CA PRO A 16 13.17 -34.72 18.53
C PRO A 16 13.90 -33.36 18.62
N GLN A 17 15.24 -33.40 18.75
CA GLN A 17 16.15 -32.24 18.75
C GLN A 17 16.10 -31.45 17.42
N ASN A 18 15.89 -32.14 16.30
CA ASN A 18 15.84 -31.56 14.95
C ASN A 18 14.42 -31.16 14.52
N ILE A 19 13.40 -31.43 15.36
CA ILE A 19 12.04 -30.98 15.10
C ILE A 19 11.92 -29.56 15.64
N ASN A 20 11.84 -28.59 14.73
CA ASN A 20 11.43 -27.23 15.07
C ASN A 20 9.94 -27.21 15.47
N ARG A 21 9.62 -27.66 16.69
CA ARG A 21 8.25 -27.74 17.22
C ARG A 21 7.62 -26.37 17.43
N SER A 22 8.43 -25.33 17.61
CA SER A 22 7.95 -23.97 17.82
C SER A 22 7.60 -23.25 16.51
N GLY A 23 7.95 -23.84 15.36
CA GLY A 23 7.69 -23.24 14.04
C GLY A 23 8.11 -21.77 14.00
N ALA A 24 9.18 -21.39 14.72
CA ALA A 24 9.45 -19.99 15.05
C ALA A 24 9.43 -19.14 13.78
N ASN A 25 8.35 -18.38 13.64
CA ASN A 25 8.10 -17.56 12.47
C ASN A 25 9.32 -16.67 12.23
N ARG A 26 9.83 -16.65 10.99
CA ARG A 26 10.82 -15.67 10.52
C ARG A 26 10.41 -14.29 11.04
N LYS A 27 11.14 -13.74 12.03
CA LYS A 27 10.96 -12.41 12.65
C LYS A 27 9.55 -11.84 12.46
N SER A 28 8.55 -12.45 13.08
CA SER A 28 7.18 -11.96 12.98
C SER A 28 7.09 -10.51 13.47
N PHE A 29 6.12 -9.76 12.96
CA PHE A 29 5.86 -8.40 13.43
C PHE A 29 5.71 -8.34 14.96
N SER A 30 5.11 -9.35 15.60
CA SER A 30 5.00 -9.45 17.05
C SER A 30 6.36 -9.46 17.76
N ILE A 31 7.32 -10.27 17.30
CA ILE A 31 8.67 -10.37 17.88
C ILE A 31 9.41 -9.03 17.74
N ILE A 32 9.30 -8.38 16.59
CA ILE A 32 9.92 -7.07 16.36
C ILE A 32 9.27 -6.01 17.26
N ASN A 33 7.93 -6.00 17.36
CA ASN A 33 7.20 -5.06 18.21
C ASN A 33 7.58 -5.22 19.68
N GLU A 34 7.71 -6.46 20.17
CA GLU A 34 8.17 -6.73 21.53
C GLU A 34 9.61 -6.22 21.76
N ALA A 35 10.52 -6.47 20.80
CA ALA A 35 11.89 -5.99 20.89
C ALA A 35 11.97 -4.45 20.88
N LEU A 36 11.13 -3.77 20.10
CA LEU A 36 11.05 -2.30 20.07
C LEU A 36 10.45 -1.74 21.36
N LYS A 37 9.39 -2.35 21.89
CA LYS A 37 8.79 -1.98 23.19
C LYS A 37 9.79 -2.13 24.34
N LYS A 38 10.60 -3.20 24.34
CA LYS A 38 11.70 -3.39 25.32
C LYS A 38 12.75 -2.29 25.27
N LYS A 39 12.93 -1.65 24.11
CA LYS A 39 13.80 -0.47 23.93
C LYS A 39 13.11 0.84 24.33
N GLY A 40 11.89 0.78 24.89
CA GLY A 40 11.09 1.95 25.28
C GLY A 40 10.33 2.61 24.13
N ILE A 41 10.36 2.04 22.92
CA ILE A 41 9.66 2.62 21.77
C ILE A 41 8.18 2.26 21.86
N GLN A 42 7.35 3.29 21.91
CA GLN A 42 5.90 3.14 21.96
C GLN A 42 5.30 3.16 20.55
N PRO A 43 4.21 2.39 20.31
CA PRO A 43 3.46 2.50 19.07
C PRO A 43 2.79 3.87 18.98
N LEU A 44 2.81 4.46 17.78
CA LEU A 44 2.07 5.68 17.47
C LEU A 44 0.56 5.42 17.51
N LYS A 45 -0.18 6.35 18.10
CA LYS A 45 -1.64 6.38 17.96
C LYS A 45 -2.01 6.95 16.59
N LYS A 46 -3.19 6.56 16.09
CA LYS A 46 -3.72 7.07 14.80
C LYS A 46 -3.75 8.61 14.79
N ASN A 47 -4.24 9.23 15.86
CA ASN A 47 -4.38 10.69 15.93
C ASN A 47 -3.02 11.39 15.95
N GLU A 48 -2.03 10.85 16.66
CA GLU A 48 -0.67 11.41 16.71
C GLU A 48 -0.02 11.37 15.33
N LEU A 49 -0.23 10.29 14.57
CA LEU A 49 0.27 10.16 13.21
C LEU A 49 -0.39 11.22 12.30
N ILE A 50 -1.71 11.35 12.35
CA ILE A 50 -2.45 12.34 11.58
C ILE A 50 -1.96 13.76 11.90
N GLU A 51 -1.90 14.10 13.19
CA GLU A 51 -1.46 15.40 13.68
C GLU A 51 -0.05 15.74 13.18
N THR A 52 0.87 14.78 13.27
CA THR A 52 2.25 14.92 12.77
C THR A 52 2.27 15.26 11.28
N TYR A 53 1.50 14.55 10.45
CA TYR A 53 1.44 14.84 9.01
C TYR A 53 0.88 16.24 8.71
N THR A 54 -0.18 16.65 9.40
CA THR A 54 -0.73 18.01 9.25
C THR A 54 0.28 19.08 9.65
N LEU A 55 1.07 18.87 10.71
CA LEU A 55 2.12 19.79 11.11
C LEU A 55 3.26 19.87 10.08
N ILE A 56 3.66 18.73 9.49
CA ILE A 56 4.67 18.70 8.42
C ILE A 56 4.24 19.58 7.24
N PHE A 57 2.97 19.56 6.85
CA PHE A 57 2.48 20.39 5.74
C PHE A 57 2.47 21.88 6.03
N ASN A 58 2.36 22.27 7.30
CA ASN A 58 2.41 23.66 7.70
C ASN A 58 3.83 24.13 8.06
N ALA A 59 4.82 23.23 8.08
CA ALA A 59 6.20 23.54 8.39
C ALA A 59 6.93 24.15 7.19
N THR A 60 7.90 25.01 7.48
CA THR A 60 8.77 25.61 6.46
C THR A 60 9.82 24.61 5.96
N GLU A 61 10.36 24.87 4.76
CA GLU A 61 11.44 24.06 4.18
C GLU A 61 12.65 23.94 5.11
N ALA A 62 13.03 25.02 5.79
CA ALA A 62 14.17 25.05 6.70
C ALA A 62 13.94 24.16 7.93
N GLU A 63 12.73 24.17 8.49
CA GLU A 63 12.35 23.31 9.62
C GLU A 63 12.36 21.83 9.22
N LEU A 64 11.76 21.50 8.07
CA LEU A 64 11.73 20.13 7.57
C LEU A 64 13.13 19.59 7.26
N LYS A 65 14.02 20.40 6.68
CA LYS A 65 15.42 20.00 6.44
C LYS A 65 16.18 19.71 7.75
N ARG A 66 15.95 20.50 8.80
CA ARG A 66 16.54 20.23 10.13
C ARG A 66 16.09 18.89 10.68
N ILE A 67 14.79 18.60 10.60
CA ILE A 67 14.22 17.31 11.07
C ILE A 67 14.74 16.13 10.23
N ALA A 68 14.80 16.27 8.91
CA ALA A 68 15.25 15.20 8.01
C ALA A 68 16.73 14.81 8.21
N THR A 69 17.59 15.78 8.55
CA THR A 69 19.02 15.58 8.74
C THR A 69 19.38 15.10 10.15
N ASP A 70 18.51 15.29 11.14
CA ASP A 70 18.75 14.82 12.51
C ASP A 70 18.69 13.29 12.61
N LYS A 71 19.81 12.67 13.00
CA LYS A 71 19.93 11.22 13.17
C LYS A 71 19.19 10.68 14.40
N LYS A 72 18.79 11.53 15.34
CA LYS A 72 18.00 11.15 16.52
C LYS A 72 16.51 11.06 16.21
N THR A 73 16.05 11.74 15.17
CA THR A 73 14.67 11.69 14.71
C THR A 73 14.33 10.29 14.18
N PRO A 74 13.12 9.75 14.45
CA PRO A 74 12.68 8.45 13.94
C PRO A 74 12.89 8.31 12.43
N PHE A 75 13.50 7.21 12.01
CA PHE A 75 13.90 7.03 10.62
C PHE A 75 12.73 7.13 9.62
N ALA A 76 11.57 6.58 9.97
CA ALA A 76 10.37 6.68 9.13
C ALA A 76 9.94 8.14 8.89
N LEU A 77 10.03 9.00 9.90
CA LEU A 77 9.70 10.42 9.77
C LEU A 77 10.68 11.13 8.82
N ARG A 78 11.96 10.79 8.89
CA ARG A 78 12.98 11.32 7.97
C ARG A 78 12.72 10.89 6.53
N LEU A 79 12.29 9.64 6.31
CA LEU A 79 11.92 9.15 4.98
C LEU A 79 10.70 9.90 4.43
N ILE A 80 9.65 10.09 5.24
CA ILE A 80 8.45 10.84 4.82
C ILE A 80 8.83 12.24 4.35
N ILE A 81 9.65 12.97 5.14
CA ILE A 81 10.07 14.33 4.78
C ILE A 81 10.95 14.31 3.51
N THR A 82 11.80 13.31 3.35
CA THR A 82 12.66 13.18 2.16
C THR A 82 11.82 12.91 0.91
N GLU A 83 10.80 12.06 1.02
CA GLU A 83 9.87 11.73 -0.07
C GLU A 83 9.08 12.96 -0.52
N LEU A 84 8.61 13.77 0.42
CA LEU A 84 7.93 15.03 0.12
C LEU A 84 8.85 16.07 -0.56
N ASN A 85 10.16 15.94 -0.36
CA ASN A 85 11.15 16.81 -1.01
C ASN A 85 11.58 16.31 -2.41
N ASP A 86 11.37 15.02 -2.73
CA ASP A 86 11.69 14.48 -4.04
C ASP A 86 10.72 15.02 -5.10
N LYS A 87 11.25 15.43 -6.25
CA LYS A 87 10.46 15.96 -7.37
C LYS A 87 9.62 14.89 -8.04
N ASN A 88 10.09 13.64 -8.05
CA ASN A 88 9.43 12.56 -8.79
C ASN A 88 8.24 11.97 -8.03
N THR A 89 8.31 11.96 -6.70
CA THR A 89 7.36 11.22 -5.88
C THR A 89 6.45 12.10 -5.03
N ARG A 90 6.80 13.38 -4.77
CA ARG A 90 5.96 14.25 -3.92
C ARG A 90 4.52 14.35 -4.40
N SER A 91 4.28 14.45 -5.71
CA SER A 91 2.93 14.68 -6.25
C SER A 91 2.02 13.49 -5.96
N LYS A 92 2.58 12.28 -6.06
CA LYS A 92 1.86 11.06 -5.72
C LYS A 92 1.67 10.92 -4.21
N ALA A 93 2.71 11.18 -3.42
CA ALA A 93 2.64 11.15 -1.95
C ALA A 93 1.58 12.12 -1.39
N LEU A 94 1.50 13.34 -1.95
CA LEU A 94 0.49 14.33 -1.59
C LEU A 94 -0.92 13.89 -2.01
N ALA A 95 -1.07 13.29 -3.19
CA ALA A 95 -2.36 12.79 -3.67
C ALA A 95 -2.87 11.63 -2.81
N ASP A 96 -2.02 10.63 -2.54
CA ASP A 96 -2.36 9.46 -1.72
C ASP A 96 -2.76 9.88 -0.31
N PHE A 97 -2.01 10.82 0.28
CA PHE A 97 -2.32 11.34 1.61
C PHE A 97 -3.61 12.16 1.62
N ARG A 98 -3.84 13.02 0.62
CA ARG A 98 -5.11 13.76 0.47
C ARG A 98 -6.28 12.78 0.38
N ASN A 99 -6.17 11.76 -0.45
CA ASN A 99 -7.22 10.75 -0.63
C ASN A 99 -7.46 9.94 0.67
N TYR A 100 -6.40 9.64 1.43
CA TYR A 100 -6.53 9.00 2.75
C TYR A 100 -7.26 9.88 3.78
N MET A 101 -6.99 11.19 3.79
CA MET A 101 -7.53 12.12 4.78
C MET A 101 -8.93 12.63 4.47
N PHE A 102 -9.20 12.93 3.20
CA PHE A 102 -10.42 13.61 2.77
C PHE A 102 -11.32 12.72 1.89
N GLY A 103 -10.89 11.50 1.59
CA GLY A 103 -11.53 10.63 0.63
C GLY A 103 -11.06 10.91 -0.80
N GLU A 104 -11.18 9.89 -1.64
CA GLU A 104 -11.02 10.02 -3.08
C GLU A 104 -12.33 10.53 -3.71
N ALA A 105 -12.23 11.32 -4.79
CA ALA A 105 -13.42 11.79 -5.50
C ALA A 105 -14.16 10.59 -6.12
N PRO A 106 -15.44 10.35 -5.79
CA PRO A 106 -16.16 9.19 -6.30
C PRO A 106 -16.66 9.47 -7.71
N GLN A 107 -15.95 9.07 -8.77
CA GLN A 107 -16.52 9.02 -10.11
C GLN A 107 -16.05 7.80 -10.93
N GLU A 108 -16.89 6.77 -10.96
CA GLU A 108 -16.98 5.87 -12.11
C GLU A 108 -18.24 6.23 -12.91
N VAL A 109 -18.10 7.11 -13.91
CA VAL A 109 -19.21 7.40 -14.83
C VAL A 109 -19.38 6.23 -15.79
N THR A 110 -20.18 5.24 -15.40
CA THR A 110 -20.55 4.13 -16.29
C THR A 110 -21.70 4.57 -17.20
N HIS A 111 -21.39 5.04 -18.40
CA HIS A 111 -22.41 5.27 -19.44
C HIS A 111 -22.91 3.92 -20.00
N LYS A 112 -24.02 3.41 -19.50
CA LYS A 112 -24.78 2.35 -20.18
C LYS A 112 -25.64 2.97 -21.26
N ILE A 113 -25.10 3.08 -22.48
CA ILE A 113 -25.91 3.45 -23.64
C ILE A 113 -26.84 2.27 -23.93
N LYS A 114 -28.15 2.45 -23.74
CA LYS A 114 -29.16 1.53 -24.31
C LYS A 114 -29.28 1.87 -25.80
N ALA A 115 -28.36 1.36 -26.61
CA ALA A 115 -28.57 1.38 -28.04
C ALA A 115 -29.77 0.45 -28.33
N ARG A 116 -30.90 1.01 -28.79
CA ARG A 116 -31.96 0.22 -29.40
C ARG A 116 -31.38 -0.32 -30.70
N VAL A 117 -31.10 -1.62 -30.74
CA VAL A 117 -30.77 -2.30 -31.99
C VAL A 117 -32.05 -2.29 -32.81
N LEU A 118 -32.04 -1.62 -33.98
CA LEU A 118 -33.18 -1.67 -34.90
C LEU A 118 -33.41 -3.12 -35.31
N THR A 119 -34.68 -3.52 -35.38
CA THR A 119 -35.02 -4.85 -35.92
C THR A 119 -34.68 -4.89 -37.43
N PRO A 120 -34.47 -6.08 -38.02
CA PRO A 120 -34.15 -6.20 -39.44
C PRO A 120 -35.18 -5.57 -40.38
N GLU A 121 -36.42 -5.41 -39.92
CA GLU A 121 -37.53 -4.80 -40.67
C GLU A 121 -37.44 -3.27 -40.62
N GLU A 122 -37.21 -2.68 -39.44
CA GLU A 122 -37.00 -1.24 -39.27
C GLU A 122 -35.76 -0.75 -40.02
N MET A 123 -34.70 -1.57 -40.10
CA MET A 123 -33.51 -1.30 -40.92
C MET A 123 -33.83 -1.23 -42.41
N LYS A 124 -34.69 -2.12 -42.92
CA LYS A 124 -35.07 -2.14 -44.33
C LYS A 124 -35.91 -0.93 -44.71
N GLU A 125 -36.85 -0.53 -43.86
CA GLU A 125 -37.61 0.69 -44.08
C GLU A 125 -36.71 1.92 -44.06
N HIS A 126 -35.76 1.99 -43.13
CA HIS A 126 -34.82 3.10 -43.04
C HIS A 126 -33.87 3.17 -44.24
N LEU A 127 -33.44 2.04 -44.78
CA LEU A 127 -32.65 1.95 -46.02
C LEU A 127 -33.47 2.39 -47.23
N LYS A 128 -34.73 1.97 -47.33
CA LYS A 128 -35.63 2.35 -48.41
C LYS A 128 -35.92 3.87 -48.41
N HIS A 129 -36.12 4.45 -47.22
CA HIS A 129 -36.29 5.89 -47.07
C HIS A 129 -35.04 6.69 -47.44
N LEU A 130 -33.84 6.11 -47.30
CA LEU A 130 -32.58 6.72 -47.73
C LEU A 130 -32.39 6.65 -49.25
N GLU A 131 -32.82 5.55 -49.89
CA GLU A 131 -32.80 5.39 -51.35
C GLU A 131 -33.85 6.25 -52.07
N GLU A 132 -34.94 6.64 -51.41
CA GLU A 132 -35.98 7.48 -52.00
C GLU A 132 -35.74 8.99 -51.83
N ASN A 133 -34.83 9.41 -50.95
CA ASN A 133 -34.56 10.83 -50.65
C ASN A 133 -33.13 11.30 -51.04
N TYR A 134 -32.36 10.48 -51.75
CA TYR A 134 -31.09 10.80 -52.39
C TYR A 134 -31.03 10.17 -53.79
#